data_AF-A0A7C4GJG3-F1
#
_entry.id   AF-A0A7C4GJG3-F1
#
_cell.length_a   1.000
_cell.length_b   1.000
_cell.length_c   1.000
_cell.angle_alpha   90.00
_cell.angle_beta   90.00
_cell.angle_gamma   90.00
#
_symmetry.space_group_name_H-M   'P 1'
#
loop_
_entity.id
_entity.type
_entity.pdbx_description
1 polymer ?
#
loop_
_entity_poly.entity_id
_entity_poly.type
_entity_poly.pdbx_seq_one_letter_code
_entity_poly.pdbx_strand_id
1 'polypeptide(L)' 'KIEELLYKLKSELTIIIVTHNMLQAARVSDYTAVMMPNEKMVGTLIEYGPTKEVFTNPRDKRTEAYISGKVG' A
#
# COMPACT_ATOMS: atom_id res chain seq x y z
N LYS A 1 14.41 -5.69 12.80
CA LYS A 1 15.22 -6.68 12.07
C LYS A 1 14.77 -6.87 10.61
N ILE A 2 13.51 -7.24 10.32
CA ILE A 2 13.04 -7.39 8.91
C ILE A 2 12.98 -6.04 8.18
N GLU A 3 12.45 -4.98 8.79
CA GLU A 3 12.37 -3.67 8.13
C GLU A 3 13.75 -3.10 7.79
N GLU A 4 14.70 -3.17 8.73
CA GLU A 4 16.10 -2.75 8.50
C GLU A 4 16.78 -3.52 7.37
N LEU A 5 16.48 -4.82 7.24
CA LEU A 5 16.97 -5.63 6.12
C LEU A 5 16.36 -5.16 4.79
N LEU A 6 15.04 -4.92 4.75
CA LEU A 6 14.37 -4.40 3.56
C LEU A 6 14.95 -3.03 3.14
N TYR A 7 15.27 -2.18 4.10
CA TYR A 7 15.92 -0.88 3.86
C TYR A 7 17.31 -1.01 3.25
N LYS A 8 18.08 -2.04 3.61
CA LYS A 8 19.38 -2.32 2.97
C LYS A 8 19.19 -2.93 1.59
N LEU A 9 18.26 -3.86 1.43
CA LEU A 9 18.05 -4.57 0.16
C LEU A 9 17.43 -3.67 -0.93
N LYS A 10 16.60 -2.69 -0.58
CA LYS A 10 15.97 -1.79 -1.57
C LYS A 10 16.96 -0.92 -2.36
N SER A 11 18.20 -0.76 -1.90
CA SER A 11 19.22 -0.05 -2.70
C SER A 11 19.81 -0.91 -3.81
N GLU A 12 19.66 -2.24 -3.72
CA GLU A 12 20.26 -3.20 -4.64
C GLU A 12 19.20 -3.94 -5.47
N LEU A 13 17.96 -4.01 -4.98
CA LEU A 13 16.88 -4.80 -5.56
C LEU A 13 15.61 -3.98 -5.73
N THR A 14 14.84 -4.33 -6.77
CA THR A 14 13.43 -3.93 -6.85
C THR A 14 12.59 -4.92 -6.06
N ILE A 15 11.90 -4.44 -5.03
CA ILE A 15 11.12 -5.27 -4.10
C ILE A 15 9.63 -4.97 -4.30
N ILE A 16 8.84 -6.00 -4.54
CA ILE A 16 7.37 -5.92 -4.57
C ILE A 16 6.84 -6.74 -3.39
N ILE A 17 6.04 -6.10 -2.54
CA ILE A 17 5.46 -6.72 -1.34
C ILE A 17 3.94 -6.63 -1.45
N VAL A 18 3.26 -7.78 -1.33
CA VAL A 18 1.81 -7.85 -1.18
C VAL A 18 1.52 -8.15 0.29
N THR A 19 0.79 -7.27 0.96
CA THR A 19 0.52 -7.41 2.40
C THR A 19 -0.81 -6.76 2.78
N HIS A 20 -1.44 -7.30 3.82
CA HIS A 20 -2.57 -6.68 4.52
C HIS A 20 -2.12 -5.87 5.74
N ASN A 21 -0.83 -5.88 6.07
CA ASN A 21 -0.29 -5.09 7.18
C ASN A 21 0.00 -3.66 6.71
N MET A 22 -1.04 -2.84 6.79
CA MET A 22 -1.02 -1.46 6.34
C MET A 22 -0.03 -0.58 7.12
N LEU A 23 0.08 -0.78 8.43
CA LEU A 23 1.02 -0.03 9.27
C LEU A 23 2.47 -0.34 8.90
N GLN A 24 2.78 -1.57 8.53
CA GLN A 24 4.10 -1.94 8.05
C GLN A 24 4.36 -1.37 6.65
N ALA A 25 3.39 -1.52 5.72
CA ALA A 25 3.51 -1.00 4.36
C ALA A 25 3.76 0.52 4.37
N ALA A 26 3.04 1.27 5.21
CA ALA A 26 3.21 2.70 5.39
C ALA A 26 4.64 3.10 5.82
N ARG A 27 5.34 2.22 6.55
CA ARG A 27 6.70 2.46 7.03
C ARG A 27 7.80 1.99 6.10
N VAL A 28 7.58 0.93 5.32
CA VAL A 28 8.67 0.28 4.56
C VAL A 28 8.62 0.53 3.05
N SER A 29 7.47 0.94 2.52
CA SER A 29 7.27 1.09 1.07
C SER A 29 7.53 2.52 0.61
N ASP A 30 8.22 2.67 -0.52
CA ASP A 30 8.35 3.98 -1.19
C ASP A 30 7.07 4.37 -1.95
N TYR A 31 6.48 3.38 -2.62
CA TYR A 31 5.24 3.51 -3.37
C TYR A 31 4.22 2.48 -2.88
N THR A 32 2.95 2.86 -2.92
CA THR A 32 1.85 1.99 -2.56
C THR A 32 0.86 1.90 -3.71
N ALA A 33 0.46 0.67 -4.03
CA ALA A 33 -0.62 0.36 -4.95
C ALA A 33 -1.77 -0.25 -4.14
N VAL A 34 -2.97 0.30 -4.30
CA VAL A 34 -4.19 -0.22 -3.66
C VAL A 34 -5.03 -0.93 -4.71
N MET A 35 -5.28 -2.21 -4.47
CA MET A 35 -6.11 -3.03 -5.34
C MET A 35 -7.39 -3.42 -4.61
N MET A 36 -8.53 -3.31 -5.29
CA MET A 36 -9.82 -3.75 -4.77
C MET A 36 -10.58 -4.55 -5.83
N PRO A 37 -11.41 -5.53 -5.42
CA PRO A 37 -12.31 -6.21 -6.34
C PRO A 37 -13.32 -5.21 -6.93
N ASN A 38 -13.56 -5.32 -8.23
CA ASN A 38 -14.65 -4.62 -8.91
C ASN A 38 -15.94 -5.47 -8.87
N GLU A 39 -16.99 -5.00 -9.54
CA GLU A 39 -18.32 -5.66 -9.64
C GLU A 39 -18.26 -7.09 -10.17
N LYS A 40 -17.20 -7.46 -10.90
CA LYS A 40 -16.96 -8.80 -11.46
C LYS A 40 -16.01 -9.64 -10.62
N MET A 41 -15.74 -9.24 -9.37
CA MET A 41 -14.77 -9.87 -8.46
C MET A 41 -13.33 -9.89 -8.99
N VAL A 42 -12.99 -8.95 -9.90
CA VAL A 42 -11.64 -8.82 -10.45
C VAL A 42 -10.88 -7.72 -9.70
N GLY A 43 -9.72 -8.07 -9.15
CA GLY A 43 -8.82 -7.11 -8.50
C GLY A 43 -8.37 -6.04 -9.48
N THR A 44 -8.76 -4.79 -9.22
CA THR A 44 -8.45 -3.62 -10.03
C THR A 44 -7.57 -2.68 -9.24
N LEU A 45 -6.53 -2.13 -9.87
CA LEU A 45 -5.75 -1.05 -9.30
C LEU A 45 -6.62 0.21 -9.23
N ILE A 46 -6.93 0.65 -8.01
CA ILE A 46 -7.78 1.83 -7.79
C ILE A 46 -6.96 3.07 -7.47
N GLU A 47 -5.77 2.90 -6.90
CA GLU A 47 -4.89 4.01 -6.54
C GLU A 47 -3.43 3.57 -6.52
N TYR A 48 -2.55 4.44 -6.99
CA TYR A 48 -1.11 4.23 -6.96
C TYR A 48 -0.41 5.57 -6.76
N GLY A 49 0.59 5.61 -5.88
CA GLY A 49 1.38 6.81 -5.66
C GLY A 49 2.42 6.66 -4.56
N PRO A 50 3.11 7.75 -4.19
CA PRO A 50 4.01 7.76 -3.05
C PRO A 50 3.27 7.29 -1.80
N THR A 51 3.87 6.35 -1.05
CA THR A 51 3.23 5.76 0.14
C THR A 51 2.72 6.84 1.10
N LYS A 52 3.50 7.89 1.33
CA LYS A 52 3.08 9.00 2.20
C LYS A 52 1.78 9.67 1.74
N GLU A 53 1.61 9.89 0.44
CA GLU A 53 0.38 10.50 -0.10
C GLU A 53 -0.81 9.55 0.04
N VAL A 54 -0.65 8.30 -0.39
CA VAL A 54 -1.71 7.27 -0.31
C VAL A 54 -2.20 7.08 1.12
N PHE A 55 -1.31 7.12 2.12
CA PHE A 55 -1.66 6.90 3.52
C PHE A 55 -2.15 8.13 4.29
N THR A 56 -1.87 9.36 3.81
CA THR A 56 -2.23 10.59 4.55
C THR A 56 -3.30 11.42 3.87
N ASN A 57 -3.33 11.42 2.54
CA ASN A 57 -4.29 12.16 1.74
C ASN A 57 -4.62 11.37 0.46
N PRO A 58 -5.28 10.21 0.59
CA PRO A 58 -5.67 9.40 -0.55
C PRO A 58 -6.63 10.15 -1.48
N ARG A 59 -6.50 9.89 -2.77
CA ARG A 59 -7.34 10.50 -3.82
C ARG A 59 -8.64 9.72 -4.04
N ASP A 60 -8.63 8.41 -3.80
CA ASP A 60 -9.83 7.58 -3.92
C ASP A 60 -10.51 7.40 -2.55
N LYS A 61 -11.83 7.66 -2.50
CA LYS A 61 -12.64 7.53 -1.28
C LYS A 61 -12.64 6.10 -0.72
N ARG A 62 -12.51 5.09 -1.58
CA ARG A 62 -12.44 3.69 -1.16
C ARG A 62 -11.11 3.41 -0.46
N THR A 63 -10.01 3.96 -0.98
CA THR A 63 -8.69 3.90 -0.33
C THR A 63 -8.74 4.57 1.04
N GLU A 64 -9.36 5.75 1.14
CA GLU A 64 -9.57 6.45 2.41
C GLU A 64 -10.35 5.58 3.42
N ALA A 65 -11.46 4.98 2.98
CA ALA A 65 -12.29 4.13 3.83
C ALA A 65 -11.52 2.87 4.32
N TYR A 66 -10.69 2.29 3.46
CA TYR A 66 -9.86 1.13 3.78
C TYR A 66 -8.74 1.47 4.79
N ILE A 67 -8.02 2.57 4.56
CA ILE A 67 -6.89 3.00 5.42
C ILE A 67 -7.37 3.50 6.78
N SER A 68 -8.49 4.23 6.82
CA SER A 68 -9.07 4.75 8.07
C SER A 68 -9.71 3.69 8.96
N GLY A 69 -9.76 2.43 8.52
CA GLY A 69 -10.37 1.34 9.28
C GLY A 69 -11.90 1.44 9.36
N LYS A 70 -12.54 2.26 8.52
CA LYS A 70 -14.00 2.28 8.35
C LYS A 70 -14.52 1.05 7.61
N VAL A 71 -13.63 0.31 6.96
CA VAL A 71 -13.90 -0.98 6.34
C VAL A 71 -12.99 -2.00 7.03
N GLY A 72 -13.55 -2.66 8.05
CA GLY A 72 -12.93 -3.71 8.84
C GLY A 72 -14.01 -4.55 9.50
#